data_AF-F3UR14-F1
#
_entry.id   AF-F3UR14-F1
#
_cell.length_a   1.000
_cell.length_b   1.000
_cell.length_c   1.000
_cell.angle_alpha   90.00
_cell.angle_beta   90.00
_cell.angle_gamma   90.00
#
_symmetry.space_group_name_H-M   'P 1'
#
loop_
_entity.id
_entity.type
_entity.pdbx_description
1 polymer ?
#
loop_
_entity_poly.entity_id
_entity_poly.type
_entity_poly.pdbx_seq_one_letter_code
_entity_poly.pdbx_strand_id
1 'polypeptide(L)' 'MKSDKTIIRKTLMEQFNFITNLLGIKDPNIIILDVLDAGTHKEIIALNIKKERTDLVLSRL' A
#
# COMPACT_ATOMS: atom_id res chain seq x y z
N MET A 1 -18.72 -1.56 -28.98
CA MET A 1 -18.87 -1.01 -27.61
C MET A 1 -17.87 -1.68 -26.69
N LYS A 2 -17.20 -0.92 -25.81
CA LYS A 2 -16.49 -1.53 -24.67
C LYS A 2 -17.54 -2.21 -23.79
N SER A 3 -17.29 -3.46 -23.39
CA SER A 3 -18.19 -4.20 -22.51
C SER A 3 -18.13 -3.63 -21.09
N ASP A 4 -19.24 -3.69 -20.36
CA ASP A 4 -19.34 -3.23 -18.96
C ASP A 4 -18.28 -3.90 -18.07
N LYS A 5 -17.96 -5.17 -18.33
CA LYS A 5 -16.86 -5.90 -17.67
C LYS A 5 -15.49 -5.23 -17.83
N THR A 6 -15.22 -4.61 -18.98
CA THR A 6 -13.97 -3.89 -19.23
C THR A 6 -13.93 -2.57 -18.46
N ILE A 7 -15.08 -1.90 -18.36
CA ILE A 7 -15.25 -0.65 -17.60
C ILE A 7 -15.08 -0.93 -16.10
N ILE A 8 -15.73 -1.95 -15.56
CA ILE A 8 -15.63 -2.36 -14.14
C ILE A 8 -14.19 -2.69 -13.74
N ARG A 9 -13.46 -3.44 -14.58
CA ARG A 9 -12.05 -3.77 -14.32
C ARG A 9 -11.16 -2.53 -14.32
N LYS A 10 -11.39 -1.60 -15.25
CA LYS A 10 -10.62 -0.36 -15.31
C LYS A 10 -10.84 0.48 -14.04
N THR A 11 -12.10 0.67 -13.63
CA THR A 11 -12.43 1.42 -12.41
C THR A 11 -11.84 0.77 -11.15
N LEU A 12 -11.91 -0.56 -11.04
CA LEU A 12 -11.32 -1.28 -9.90
C LEU A 12 -9.79 -1.11 -9.82
N MET A 13 -9.09 -1.21 -10.96
CA MET A 13 -7.64 -1.02 -11.01
C MET A 13 -7.22 0.42 -10.69
N GLU A 14 -8.00 1.41 -11.13
CA GLU A 14 -7.76 2.83 -10.83
C GLU A 14 -7.96 3.13 -9.34
N GLN A 15 -9.05 2.63 -8.74
CA GLN A 15 -9.31 2.77 -7.31
C GLN A 15 -8.23 2.07 -6.47
N PHE A 16 -7.83 0.87 -6.85
CA PHE A 16 -6.78 0.13 -6.14
C PHE A 16 -5.42 0.87 -6.23
N ASN A 17 -5.04 1.37 -7.40
CA ASN A 17 -3.82 2.17 -7.58
C ASN A 17 -3.90 3.48 -6.78
N PHE A 18 -5.08 4.13 -6.71
CA PHE A 18 -5.28 5.31 -5.88
C PHE A 18 -5.06 5.02 -4.38
N ILE A 19 -5.67 3.95 -3.86
CA ILE A 19 -5.56 3.57 -2.44
C ILE A 19 -4.12 3.21 -2.07
N THR A 20 -3.45 2.42 -2.91
CA THR A 20 -2.05 2.00 -2.67
C THR A 20 -1.05 3.15 -2.77
N ASN A 21 -1.31 4.16 -3.62
CA ASN A 21 -0.53 5.39 -3.65
C ASN A 21 -0.79 6.27 -2.41
N LEU A 22 -2.07 6.43 -2.01
CA LEU A 22 -2.46 7.25 -0.85
C LEU A 22 -1.86 6.70 0.45
N LEU A 23 -1.90 5.38 0.62
CA LEU A 23 -1.36 4.70 1.80
C LEU A 23 0.16 4.52 1.74
N GLY A 24 0.83 4.97 0.67
CA GLY A 24 2.27 4.80 0.49
C GLY A 24 2.73 3.36 0.29
N ILE A 25 1.81 2.38 0.23
CA ILE A 25 2.08 0.92 0.15
C ILE A 25 2.81 0.53 -1.15
N LYS A 26 2.77 1.40 -2.16
CA LYS A 26 3.57 1.24 -3.39
C LYS A 26 5.08 1.47 -3.16
N ASP A 27 5.48 1.91 -1.97
CA ASP A 27 6.88 2.00 -1.59
C ASP A 27 7.50 0.59 -1.66
N PRO A 28 8.60 0.38 -2.42
CA PRO A 28 9.29 -0.91 -2.49
C PRO A 28 9.82 -1.38 -1.13
N ASN A 29 9.88 -0.50 -0.14
CA ASN A 29 10.21 -0.82 1.25
C ASN A 29 9.02 -1.38 2.04
N ILE A 30 7.81 -1.37 1.50
CA ILE A 30 6.63 -1.92 2.20
C ILE A 30 6.35 -3.31 1.65
N ILE A 31 6.46 -4.32 2.52
CA ILE A 31 6.12 -5.71 2.23
C ILE A 31 4.76 -6.00 2.86
N ILE A 32 3.75 -6.27 2.02
CA ILE A 32 2.45 -6.76 2.50
C ILE A 32 2.64 -8.20 2.98
N LEU A 33 2.37 -8.45 4.26
CA LEU A 33 2.50 -9.77 4.88
C LEU A 33 1.18 -10.56 4.79
N ASP A 34 0.06 -9.89 5.02
CA ASP A 34 -1.25 -10.52 4.98
C ASP A 34 -2.37 -9.50 4.70
N VAL A 35 -3.51 -10.01 4.27
CA VAL A 35 -4.75 -9.24 4.04
C VAL A 35 -5.91 -9.98 4.69
N LEU A 36 -6.49 -9.37 5.73
CA LEU A 36 -7.67 -9.90 6.42
C LEU A 36 -8.95 -9.31 5.83
N ASP A 37 -9.93 -10.18 5.59
CA ASP A 37 -11.25 -9.78 5.09
C ASP A 37 -12.27 -9.73 6.24
N ALA A 38 -12.62 -8.53 6.68
CA ALA A 38 -13.62 -8.32 7.72
C ALA A 38 -15.05 -8.19 7.13
N GLY A 39 -15.22 -8.49 5.84
CA GLY A 39 -16.50 -8.43 5.10
C GLY A 39 -16.90 -7.00 4.72
N THR A 40 -16.83 -6.06 5.66
CA THR A 40 -17.14 -4.63 5.42
C THR A 40 -15.92 -3.82 4.99
N HIS A 41 -14.72 -4.29 5.33
CA HIS A 41 -13.45 -3.69 4.95
C HIS A 41 -12.36 -4.77 4.92
N LYS A 42 -11.22 -4.43 4.29
CA LYS A 42 -10.03 -5.28 4.30
C LYS A 42 -8.94 -4.59 5.09
N GLU A 43 -8.31 -5.34 5.99
CA GLU A 43 -7.15 -4.88 6.75
C GLU A 43 -5.89 -5.43 6.08
N ILE A 44 -4.88 -4.58 5.91
CA ILE A 44 -3.60 -4.96 5.31
C ILE A 44 -2.53 -4.88 6.38
N ILE A 45 -1.88 -6.01 6.67
CA ILE A 45 -0.72 -6.06 7.55
C ILE A 45 0.51 -5.93 6.67
N ALA A 46 1.31 -4.89 6.91
CA ALA A 46 2.51 -4.64 6.13
C ALA A 46 3.70 -4.29 7.02
N LEU A 47 4.89 -4.74 6.60
CA LEU A 47 6.16 -4.42 7.23
C LEU A 47 6.88 -3.36 6.39
N ASN A 48 7.23 -2.24 7.01
CA ASN A 48 8.13 -1.28 6.40
C ASN A 48 9.59 -1.66 6.71
N ILE A 49 10.34 -2.03 5.68
CA ILE A 49 11.75 -2.43 5.78
C ILE A 49 12.71 -1.24 5.74
N LYS A 50 12.20 0.00 5.66
CA LYS A 50 13.02 1.21 5.73
C LYS A 50 13.53 1.41 7.16
N LYS A 51 14.52 0.61 7.54
CA LYS A 51 15.32 0.79 8.75
C LYS A 51 16.51 1.67 8.41
N GLU A 52 16.24 2.94 8.09
CA GLU A 52 17.21 3.97 8.41
C GLU A 52 17.00 4.26 9.90
N ARG A 53 17.70 3.51 10.75
CA ARG A 53 17.99 4.02 12.09
C ARG A 53 18.79 5.30 11.85
N THR A 54 18.13 6.44 11.79
CA THR A 54 18.75 7.67 12.26
C THR A 54 18.85 7.52 13.77
N ASP A 55 19.77 6.65 14.21
CA ASP A 55 20.30 6.77 15.54
C ASP A 55 20.79 8.21 15.61
N LEU A 56 20.21 8.98 16.53
CA LEU A 56 20.66 10.30 16.95
C LEU A 56 22.12 10.18 17.42
N VAL A 57 23.04 10.05 16.48
CA VAL A 57 24.45 10.33 16.69
C VAL A 57 24.61 11.79 16.31
N LEU A 58 23.93 12.66 17.07
CA LEU A 58 24.51 13.96 17.39
C LEU A 58 25.73 13.64 18.26
N SER A 59 26.80 13.20 17.60
CA SER A 59 28.15 13.32 18.11
C SER A 59 28.33 14.77 18.50
N ARG A 60 28.16 15.04 19.79
CA ARG A 60 29.13 15.78 20.59
C ARG A 60 30.14 16.54 19.73
N LEU A 61 29.76 17.77 19.35
CA LEU A 61 30.63 18.88 18.98
C LEU A 61 30.09 20.11 19.69
#